data_AF-A0A850P7Q1-F1
#
_entry.id   AF-A0A850P7Q1-F1
#
_cell.length_a   1.000
_cell.length_b   1.000
_cell.length_c   1.000
_cell.angle_alpha   90.00
_cell.angle_beta   90.00
_cell.angle_gamma   90.00
#
_symmetry.space_group_name_H-M   'P 1'
#
loop_
_entity.id
_entity.type
_entity.pdbx_description
1 polymer ?
#
loop_
_entity_poly.entity_id
_entity_poly.type
_entity_poly.pdbx_seq_one_letter_code
_entity_poly.pdbx_strand_id
1 'polypeptide(L)'
;MDISHLLLAPVRLAVEIGVVGVAVVVVAGAWRRRHGHPPAPRPFQPAPSRPAPPQPPPPVLPAPVADAGFSVPVSMADYGWAVRLYHPMALMSEWERRVLSILVAQAPRGYYVCPQVRLADFMAPRGPDRDANRQAFFKIASKSIDFVVVHVQSGTVVLGIELDDGTHAHPERQYRDGLVDAAFAHIGIALLRFPPGARVDISGYFRAAPA
;
A
#
# COMPACT_ATOMS: atom_id res chain seq x y z
N MET A 1 6.76 2.35 -66.70
CA MET A 1 6.83 2.38 -65.22
C MET A 1 7.99 3.29 -64.86
N ASP A 2 7.72 4.42 -64.21
CA ASP A 2 8.73 5.37 -63.77
C ASP A 2 9.24 4.93 -62.39
N ILE A 3 10.52 4.54 -62.32
CA ILE A 3 11.16 3.94 -61.13
C ILE A 3 11.98 4.99 -60.36
N SER A 4 11.91 6.26 -60.77
CA SER A 4 12.71 7.38 -60.22
C SER A 4 12.45 7.63 -58.72
N HIS A 5 11.25 7.30 -58.22
CA HIS A 5 10.90 7.48 -56.81
C HIS A 5 11.52 6.45 -55.85
N LEU A 6 11.92 5.27 -56.36
CA LEU A 6 12.52 4.21 -55.53
C LEU A 6 14.02 4.40 -55.30
N LEU A 7 14.73 5.09 -56.19
CA LEU A 7 16.17 5.36 -56.06
C LEU A 7 16.49 6.58 -55.18
N LEU A 8 15.55 7.52 -55.00
CA LEU A 8 15.76 8.78 -54.27
C LEU A 8 15.37 8.72 -52.78
N ALA A 9 14.60 7.72 -52.36
CA ALA A 9 14.16 7.54 -50.97
C ALA A 9 15.31 7.35 -49.96
N PRO A 10 16.31 6.47 -50.19
CA PRO A 10 17.40 6.30 -49.23
C PRO A 10 18.32 7.54 -49.15
N VAL A 11 18.48 8.28 -50.27
CA VAL A 11 19.27 9.51 -50.30
C VAL A 11 18.57 10.63 -49.54
N ARG A 12 17.25 10.79 -49.70
CA ARG A 12 16.46 11.77 -48.92
C ARG A 12 16.52 11.49 -47.41
N LEU A 13 16.41 10.22 -47.00
CA LEU A 13 16.49 9.84 -45.59
C LEU A 13 17.89 10.12 -45.01
N ALA A 14 18.96 9.83 -45.76
CA ALA A 14 20.33 10.12 -45.33
C ALA A 14 20.58 11.63 -45.17
N VAL A 15 20.03 12.45 -46.07
CA VAL A 15 20.12 13.93 -45.97
C VAL A 15 19.34 14.44 -44.76
N GLU A 16 18.13 13.94 -44.48
CA GLU A 16 17.35 14.35 -43.30
C GLU A 16 18.04 13.97 -41.98
N ILE A 17 18.58 12.75 -41.87
CA ILE A 17 19.36 12.32 -40.70
C ILE A 17 20.60 13.21 -40.52
N GLY A 18 21.29 13.54 -41.61
CA GLY A 18 22.43 14.46 -41.59
C GLY A 18 22.07 15.86 -41.09
N VAL A 19 20.95 16.43 -41.55
CA VAL A 19 20.47 17.76 -41.14
C VAL A 19 20.09 17.78 -39.66
N VAL A 20 19.39 16.75 -39.16
CA VAL A 20 19.04 16.63 -37.73
C VAL A 20 20.30 16.51 -36.87
N GLY A 21 21.28 15.71 -37.29
CA GLY A 21 22.56 15.57 -36.60
C GLY A 21 23.32 16.89 -36.46
N VAL A 22 23.39 17.67 -37.55
CA VAL A 22 24.04 18.99 -37.54
C VAL A 22 23.29 19.98 -36.63
N ALA A 23 21.95 19.98 -36.67
CA ALA A 23 21.14 20.84 -35.80
C ALA A 23 21.38 20.55 -34.31
N VAL A 24 21.44 19.27 -33.91
CA VAL A 24 21.74 18.86 -32.52
C VAL A 24 23.13 19.33 -32.09
N VAL A 25 24.15 19.20 -32.96
CA VAL A 25 25.51 19.67 -32.65
C VAL A 25 25.57 21.19 -32.48
N VAL A 26 24.86 21.95 -33.32
CA VAL A 26 24.81 23.43 -33.23
C VAL A 26 24.12 23.87 -31.93
N VAL A 27 23.00 23.25 -31.57
CA VAL A 27 22.26 23.54 -30.33
C VAL A 27 23.10 23.17 -29.10
N ALA A 28 23.72 21.99 -29.08
CA ALA A 28 24.60 21.55 -28.00
C ALA A 28 25.83 22.46 -27.85
N GLY A 29 26.42 22.90 -28.96
CA GLY A 29 27.53 23.86 -28.96
C GLY A 29 27.12 25.25 -28.47
N ALA A 30 25.94 25.74 -28.86
CA ALA A 30 25.40 27.01 -28.39
C ALA A 30 25.06 26.97 -26.89
N TRP A 31 24.48 25.86 -26.40
CA TRP A 31 24.23 25.64 -24.98
C TRP A 31 25.53 25.61 -24.17
N ARG A 32 26.54 24.88 -24.65
CA ARG A 32 27.87 24.80 -24.01
C ARG A 32 28.59 26.17 -23.96
N ARG A 33 28.41 27.02 -24.97
CA ARG A 33 28.91 28.41 -24.98
C ARG A 33 28.19 29.33 -23.98
N ARG A 34 26.89 29.12 -23.75
CA ARG A 34 26.10 29.93 -22.81
C ARG A 34 26.27 29.52 -21.35
N HIS A 35 26.51 28.24 -21.08
CA HIS A 35 26.50 27.70 -19.70
C HIS A 35 27.87 27.20 -19.20
N GLY A 36 28.92 27.28 -20.02
CA GLY A 36 30.27 26.85 -19.65
C GLY A 36 30.41 25.32 -19.53
N HIS A 37 31.64 24.83 -19.42
CA HIS A 37 31.87 23.44 -19.06
C HIS A 37 31.48 23.22 -17.60
N PRO A 38 30.83 22.09 -17.25
CA PRO A 38 30.76 21.68 -15.86
C PRO A 38 32.20 21.56 -15.30
N PRO A 39 32.45 22.02 -14.07
CA PRO A 39 33.79 21.95 -13.48
C PRO A 39 34.25 20.50 -13.43
N ALA A 40 35.55 20.27 -13.69
CA ALA A 40 36.15 18.95 -13.55
C ALA A 40 35.93 18.43 -12.12
N PRO A 41 35.57 17.14 -11.95
CA PRO A 41 35.42 16.57 -10.62
C PRO A 41 36.74 16.67 -9.87
N ARG A 42 36.71 17.21 -8.65
CA ARG A 42 37.89 17.29 -7.77
C ARG A 42 38.33 15.86 -7.42
N PRO A 43 39.64 15.56 -7.39
CA PRO A 43 40.14 14.30 -6.86
C PRO A 43 39.62 14.12 -5.42
N PHE A 44 39.03 12.96 -5.14
CA PHE A 44 38.58 12.61 -3.80
C PHE A 44 39.79 12.53 -2.86
N GLN A 45 39.89 13.45 -1.90
CA GLN A 45 40.76 13.30 -0.75
C GLN A 45 39.98 12.55 0.33
N PRO A 46 40.43 11.35 0.78
CA PRO A 46 39.81 10.71 1.92
C PRO A 46 40.01 11.59 3.16
N ALA A 47 38.92 11.88 3.86
CA ALA A 47 38.96 12.56 5.15
C ALA A 47 39.81 11.74 6.15
N PRO A 48 40.49 12.39 7.12
CA PRO A 48 41.16 11.67 8.19
C PRO A 48 40.14 10.74 8.89
N SER A 49 40.54 9.51 9.14
CA SER A 49 39.72 8.48 9.77
C SER A 49 39.14 9.00 11.08
N ARG A 50 37.83 9.24 11.10
CA ARG A 50 37.08 9.59 12.31
C ARG A 50 37.26 8.43 13.31
N PRO A 51 37.54 8.69 14.59
CA PRO A 51 37.54 7.63 15.60
C PRO A 51 36.20 6.89 15.54
N ALA A 52 36.26 5.57 15.66
CA ALA A 52 35.09 4.71 15.59
C ALA A 52 34.00 5.26 16.53
N PRO A 53 32.73 5.34 16.09
CA PRO A 53 31.65 5.73 16.98
C PRO A 53 31.66 4.80 18.20
N PRO A 54 31.32 5.30 19.40
CA PRO A 54 31.21 4.45 20.58
C PRO A 54 30.26 3.31 20.24
N GLN A 55 30.65 2.08 20.60
CA GLN A 55 29.80 0.92 20.33
C GLN A 55 28.41 1.19 20.94
N PRO A 56 27.33 0.89 20.21
CA PRO A 56 26.00 1.01 20.77
C PRO A 56 25.95 0.22 22.08
N PRO A 57 25.21 0.70 23.09
CA PRO A 57 25.02 -0.07 24.31
C PRO A 57 24.53 -1.48 23.93
N PRO A 58 24.94 -2.52 24.66
CA PRO A 58 24.42 -3.86 24.42
C PRO A 58 22.89 -3.79 24.40
N PRO A 59 22.21 -4.56 23.53
CA PRO A 59 20.77 -4.55 23.45
C PRO A 59 20.22 -4.76 24.86
N VAL A 60 19.46 -3.79 25.35
CA VAL A 60 18.71 -3.95 26.60
C VAL A 60 17.76 -5.10 26.33
N LEU A 61 18.09 -6.28 26.87
CA LEU A 61 17.18 -7.41 26.84
C LEU A 61 15.87 -6.91 27.46
N PRO A 62 14.72 -7.06 26.77
CA PRO A 62 13.45 -6.72 27.38
C PRO A 62 13.37 -7.48 28.70
N ALA A 63 12.94 -6.78 29.76
CA ALA A 63 12.64 -7.43 31.03
C ALA A 63 11.81 -8.68 30.75
N PRO A 64 12.07 -9.82 31.42
CA PRO A 64 11.27 -11.03 31.20
C PRO A 64 9.80 -10.65 31.33
N VAL A 65 9.06 -10.83 30.23
CA VAL A 65 7.62 -10.62 30.21
C VAL A 65 7.08 -11.54 31.29
N ALA A 66 6.54 -10.97 32.35
CA ALA A 66 5.89 -11.75 33.40
C ALA A 66 4.86 -12.64 32.70
N ASP A 67 5.07 -13.94 32.81
CA ASP A 67 4.27 -14.95 32.12
C ASP A 67 2.80 -14.67 32.42
N ALA A 68 1.95 -14.56 31.38
CA ALA A 68 0.57 -14.08 31.49
C ALA A 68 -0.36 -15.07 32.23
N GLY A 69 0.19 -15.99 33.04
CA GLY A 69 -0.53 -16.94 33.87
C GLY A 69 -1.16 -18.11 33.10
N PHE A 70 -0.80 -18.32 31.83
CA PHE A 70 -1.37 -19.40 31.02
C PHE A 70 -0.42 -20.62 30.99
N SER A 71 -0.87 -21.74 31.54
CA SER A 71 -0.27 -23.05 31.26
C SER A 71 -0.62 -23.46 29.84
N VAL A 72 0.33 -23.31 28.91
CA VAL A 72 0.15 -23.74 27.52
C VAL A 72 0.15 -25.28 27.49
N PRO A 73 -0.95 -25.95 27.10
CA PRO A 73 -1.09 -27.41 27.19
C PRO A 73 -0.39 -28.18 26.06
N VAL A 74 0.20 -27.47 25.09
CA VAL A 74 1.00 -28.03 23.99
C VAL A 74 2.47 -27.70 24.21
N SER A 75 3.33 -28.69 24.03
CA SER A 75 4.77 -28.52 24.10
C SER A 75 5.22 -27.33 23.23
N MET A 76 5.69 -26.26 23.86
CA MET A 76 6.29 -25.11 23.16
C MET A 76 7.58 -25.49 22.41
N ALA A 77 8.07 -26.74 22.50
CA ALA A 77 9.22 -27.21 21.73
C ALA A 77 8.98 -27.15 20.21
N ASP A 78 7.74 -27.36 19.74
CA ASP A 78 7.44 -27.44 18.29
C ASP A 78 7.37 -26.06 17.62
N TYR A 79 7.05 -25.01 18.39
CA TYR A 79 6.88 -23.64 17.89
C TYR A 79 7.84 -22.63 18.52
N GLY A 80 8.69 -23.03 19.46
CA GLY A 80 9.57 -22.12 20.19
C GLY A 80 10.52 -21.35 19.28
N TRP A 81 10.91 -21.94 18.14
CA TRP A 81 11.69 -21.24 17.13
C TRP A 81 10.91 -20.07 16.51
N ALA A 82 9.62 -20.26 16.20
CA ALA A 82 8.79 -19.24 15.56
C ALA A 82 8.41 -18.11 16.52
N VAL A 83 8.09 -18.46 17.77
CA VAL A 83 7.74 -17.47 18.81
C VAL A 83 8.85 -16.43 19.00
N ARG A 84 10.11 -16.87 18.90
CA ARG A 84 11.29 -15.99 19.03
C ARG A 84 11.50 -15.04 17.84
N LEU A 85 10.82 -15.25 16.71
CA LEU A 85 10.92 -14.42 15.51
C LEU A 85 9.89 -13.27 15.49
N TYR A 86 8.90 -13.28 16.39
CA TYR A 86 7.90 -12.23 16.43
C TYR A 86 8.45 -10.99 17.14
N HIS A 87 8.34 -9.85 16.46
CA HIS A 87 8.68 -8.54 17.00
C HIS A 87 7.46 -7.61 16.89
N PRO A 88 7.25 -6.69 17.84
CA PRO A 88 6.19 -5.71 17.72
C PRO A 88 6.44 -4.83 16.50
N MET A 89 5.37 -4.54 15.77
CA MET A 89 5.36 -3.58 14.68
C MET A 89 4.19 -2.62 14.83
N ALA A 90 4.31 -1.43 14.26
CA ALA A 90 3.18 -0.52 14.17
C ALA A 90 2.07 -1.17 13.35
N LEU A 91 0.86 -1.24 13.90
CA LEU A 91 -0.31 -1.80 13.21
C LEU A 91 -0.73 -0.95 12.00
N MET A 92 -0.51 0.36 12.07
CA MET A 92 -0.94 1.34 11.09
C MET A 92 0.21 2.29 10.72
N SER A 93 0.27 2.66 9.46
CA SER A 93 1.09 3.75 8.93
C SER A 93 0.70 5.10 9.52
N GLU A 94 1.53 6.12 9.29
CA GLU A 94 1.21 7.50 9.65
C GLU A 94 -0.06 8.01 8.98
N TRP A 95 -0.30 7.62 7.72
CA TRP A 95 -1.48 8.04 6.98
C TRP A 95 -2.75 7.45 7.58
N GLU A 96 -2.77 6.15 7.82
CA GLU A 96 -3.88 5.45 8.46
C GLU A 96 -4.21 6.01 9.84
N ARG A 97 -3.19 6.33 10.67
CA ARG A 97 -3.42 6.94 11.99
C ARG A 97 -4.07 8.32 11.90
N ARG A 98 -3.70 9.14 10.91
CA ARG A 98 -4.34 10.43 10.66
C ARG A 98 -5.79 10.24 10.22
N VAL A 99 -6.03 9.32 9.29
CA VAL A 99 -7.39 9.01 8.81
C VAL A 99 -8.26 8.47 9.95
N LEU A 100 -7.76 7.57 10.80
CA LEU A 100 -8.48 7.06 11.96
C LEU A 100 -8.99 8.20 12.85
N SER A 101 -8.14 9.20 13.11
CA SER A 101 -8.52 10.36 13.93
C SER A 101 -9.65 11.18 13.29
N ILE A 102 -9.64 11.31 11.95
CA ILE A 102 -10.71 11.96 11.18
C ILE A 102 -12.01 11.15 11.27
N LEU A 103 -11.93 9.83 11.06
CA LEU A 103 -13.10 8.93 11.09
C LEU A 103 -13.75 8.91 12.48
N VAL A 104 -12.94 8.81 13.54
CA VAL A 104 -13.42 8.84 14.94
C VAL A 104 -14.12 10.15 15.26
N ALA A 105 -13.64 11.29 14.74
CA ALA A 105 -14.27 12.58 14.94
C ALA A 105 -15.62 12.72 14.20
N GLN A 106 -15.82 11.98 13.11
CA GLN A 106 -17.06 12.00 12.32
C GLN A 106 -18.08 10.95 12.77
N ALA A 107 -17.63 9.88 13.42
CA ALA A 107 -18.51 8.84 13.92
C ALA A 107 -19.36 9.36 15.09
N PRO A 108 -20.70 9.37 14.97
CA PRO A 108 -21.56 9.80 16.06
C PRO A 108 -21.58 8.77 17.19
N ARG A 109 -22.20 9.15 18.33
CA ARG A 109 -22.47 8.20 19.41
C ARG A 109 -23.25 6.99 18.89
N GLY A 110 -22.91 5.81 19.38
CA GLY A 110 -23.51 4.55 18.93
C GLY A 110 -22.71 3.84 17.84
N TYR A 111 -21.54 4.36 17.45
CA TYR A 111 -20.65 3.71 16.48
C TYR A 111 -19.20 3.63 16.97
N TYR A 112 -18.51 2.55 16.62
CA TYR A 112 -17.06 2.40 16.74
C TYR A 112 -16.40 2.47 15.37
N VAL A 113 -15.15 2.94 15.33
CA VAL A 113 -14.26 2.79 14.17
C VAL A 113 -13.17 1.79 14.56
N CYS A 114 -13.08 0.68 13.83
CA CYS A 114 -12.11 -0.38 14.09
C CYS A 114 -11.09 -0.45 12.94
N PRO A 115 -9.79 -0.25 13.20
CA PRO A 115 -8.77 -0.37 12.17
C PRO A 115 -8.38 -1.84 11.89
N GLN A 116 -7.88 -2.09 10.68
CA GLN A 116 -7.21 -3.33 10.28
C GLN A 116 -8.01 -4.61 10.58
N VAL A 117 -9.30 -4.61 10.21
CA VAL A 117 -10.23 -5.72 10.50
C VAL A 117 -10.23 -6.72 9.34
N ARG A 118 -10.03 -8.02 9.65
CA ARG A 118 -10.08 -9.05 8.60
C ARG A 118 -11.51 -9.25 8.12
N LEU A 119 -11.68 -9.52 6.82
CA LEU A 119 -12.98 -9.86 6.26
C LEU A 119 -13.60 -11.08 6.95
N ALA A 120 -12.79 -12.09 7.27
CA ALA A 120 -13.23 -13.28 7.98
C ALA A 120 -13.70 -13.04 9.43
N ASP A 121 -13.46 -11.85 10.00
CA ASP A 121 -13.92 -11.52 11.35
C ASP A 121 -15.38 -11.00 11.36
N PHE A 122 -15.93 -10.61 10.22
CA PHE A 122 -17.32 -10.12 10.11
C PHE A 122 -18.12 -10.66 8.91
N MET A 123 -17.48 -11.43 8.02
CA MET A 123 -18.12 -12.13 6.91
C MET A 123 -17.96 -13.64 7.08
N ALA A 124 -19.06 -14.38 6.96
CA ALA A 124 -19.06 -15.84 7.01
C ALA A 124 -19.71 -16.42 5.74
N PRO A 125 -19.07 -17.42 5.09
CA PRO A 125 -19.64 -18.04 3.90
C PRO A 125 -20.87 -18.89 4.27
N ARG A 126 -21.88 -18.85 3.40
CA ARG A 126 -23.13 -19.61 3.51
C ARG A 126 -23.45 -20.33 2.19
N GLY A 127 -22.52 -21.17 1.75
CA GLY A 127 -22.62 -22.04 0.59
C GLY A 127 -23.36 -23.36 0.88
N PRO A 128 -23.53 -24.20 -0.15
CA PRO A 128 -24.34 -25.42 -0.09
C PRO A 128 -23.76 -26.53 0.80
N ASP A 129 -22.44 -26.53 1.02
CA ASP A 129 -21.75 -27.56 1.81
C ASP A 129 -20.51 -27.01 2.54
N ARG A 130 -19.90 -27.87 3.37
CA ARG A 130 -18.72 -27.53 4.19
C ARG A 130 -17.48 -27.23 3.36
N ASP A 131 -17.31 -27.89 2.22
CA ASP A 131 -16.12 -27.72 1.39
C ASP A 131 -16.18 -26.40 0.64
N ALA A 132 -17.33 -26.03 0.10
CA ALA A 132 -17.60 -24.72 -0.49
C ALA A 132 -17.37 -23.60 0.54
N ASN A 133 -17.88 -23.76 1.76
CA ASN A 133 -17.67 -22.79 2.84
C ASN A 133 -16.19 -22.66 3.22
N ARG A 134 -15.47 -23.77 3.33
CA ARG A 134 -14.02 -23.74 3.63
C ARG A 134 -13.24 -23.02 2.54
N GLN A 135 -13.53 -23.31 1.27
CA GLN A 135 -12.87 -22.67 0.13
C GLN A 135 -13.13 -21.17 0.11
N ALA A 136 -14.39 -20.75 0.30
CA ALA A 136 -14.76 -19.34 0.37
C ALA A 136 -14.10 -18.61 1.56
N PHE A 137 -14.07 -19.25 2.74
CA PHE A 137 -13.41 -18.70 3.93
C PHE A 137 -11.93 -18.40 3.66
N PHE A 138 -11.19 -19.31 3.04
CA PHE A 138 -9.77 -19.09 2.73
C PHE A 138 -9.52 -17.96 1.73
N LYS A 139 -10.51 -17.59 0.90
CA LYS A 139 -10.38 -16.42 0.02
C LYS A 139 -10.40 -15.09 0.77
N ILE A 140 -11.05 -15.03 1.93
CA ILE A 140 -11.21 -13.81 2.74
C ILE A 140 -10.36 -13.79 4.01
N ALA A 141 -9.88 -14.95 4.49
CA ALA A 141 -9.17 -15.08 5.77
C ALA A 141 -7.87 -14.26 5.87
N SER A 142 -7.19 -14.04 4.74
CA SER A 142 -5.95 -13.26 4.66
C SER A 142 -6.17 -11.82 4.20
N LYS A 143 -7.43 -11.37 4.10
CA LYS A 143 -7.80 -10.03 3.64
C LYS A 143 -8.29 -9.19 4.82
N SER A 144 -7.81 -7.96 4.90
CA SER A 144 -8.29 -6.95 5.86
C SER A 144 -8.77 -5.71 5.14
N ILE A 145 -9.67 -5.01 5.81
CA ILE A 145 -10.14 -3.67 5.47
C ILE A 145 -9.46 -2.71 6.43
N ASP A 146 -9.01 -1.57 5.92
CA ASP A 146 -8.26 -0.60 6.72
C ASP A 146 -9.09 -0.06 7.88
N PHE A 147 -10.38 0.24 7.65
CA PHE A 147 -11.32 0.58 8.71
C PHE A 147 -12.72 0.04 8.46
N VAL A 148 -13.38 -0.37 9.54
CA VAL A 148 -14.83 -0.61 9.54
C VAL A 148 -15.50 0.27 10.58
N VAL A 149 -16.74 0.66 10.28
CA VAL A 149 -17.63 1.28 11.26
C VAL A 149 -18.58 0.22 11.79
N VAL A 150 -18.68 0.12 13.11
CA VAL A 150 -19.48 -0.89 13.80
C VAL A 150 -20.57 -0.21 14.62
N HIS A 151 -21.81 -0.66 14.49
CA HIS A 151 -22.90 -0.20 15.35
C HIS A 151 -22.77 -0.82 16.75
N VAL A 152 -22.71 0.01 17.79
CA VAL A 152 -22.34 -0.39 19.16
C VAL A 152 -23.32 -1.41 19.75
N GLN A 153 -24.62 -1.26 19.51
CA GLN A 153 -25.64 -2.11 20.13
C GLN A 153 -25.71 -3.50 19.50
N SER A 154 -25.53 -3.59 18.17
CA SER A 154 -25.63 -4.86 17.44
C SER A 154 -24.27 -5.54 17.22
N GLY A 155 -23.17 -4.80 17.35
CA GLY A 155 -21.83 -5.28 17.01
C GLY A 155 -21.62 -5.51 15.51
N THR A 156 -22.54 -5.04 14.66
CA THR A 156 -22.49 -5.28 13.21
C THR A 156 -21.72 -4.20 12.48
N VAL A 157 -20.91 -4.60 11.50
CA VAL A 157 -20.30 -3.67 10.55
C VAL A 157 -21.39 -3.01 9.69
N VAL A 158 -21.29 -1.70 9.51
CA VAL A 158 -22.24 -0.89 8.72
C VAL A 158 -21.58 -0.12 7.57
N LEU A 159 -20.25 0.02 7.61
CA LEU A 159 -19.46 0.70 6.58
C LEU A 159 -18.04 0.12 6.56
N GLY A 160 -17.51 -0.16 5.38
CA GLY A 160 -16.09 -0.45 5.15
C GLY A 160 -15.39 0.75 4.50
N ILE A 161 -14.11 0.93 4.82
CA ILE A 161 -13.27 2.01 4.31
C ILE A 161 -11.88 1.44 4.00
N GLU A 162 -11.42 1.60 2.76
CA GLU A 162 -10.04 1.31 2.32
C GLU A 162 -9.33 2.61 1.90
N LEU A 163 -8.03 2.66 2.15
CA LEU A 163 -7.14 3.73 1.73
C LEU A 163 -6.29 3.24 0.56
N ASP A 164 -6.43 3.85 -0.62
CA ASP A 164 -5.67 3.41 -1.78
C ASP A 164 -4.20 3.82 -1.63
N ASP A 165 -3.27 2.94 -1.98
CA ASP A 165 -1.88 3.30 -2.24
C ASP A 165 -1.77 3.65 -3.73
N GLY A 166 -1.48 4.93 -4.06
CA GLY A 166 -1.45 5.47 -5.43
C GLY A 166 -0.48 4.80 -6.43
N THR A 167 0.11 3.66 -6.08
CA THR A 167 0.90 2.77 -6.92
C THR A 167 0.02 1.63 -7.45
N HIS A 168 -0.94 1.92 -8.32
CA HIS A 168 -1.89 0.95 -8.87
C HIS A 168 -1.65 0.69 -10.35
N ALA A 169 -0.96 -0.41 -10.70
CA ALA A 169 -0.91 -0.91 -12.08
C ALA A 169 -0.63 -2.42 -12.20
N HIS A 170 -0.84 -3.22 -11.16
CA HIS A 170 -0.64 -4.68 -11.26
C HIS A 170 -1.96 -5.44 -11.45
N PRO A 171 -2.10 -6.30 -12.49
CA PRO A 171 -3.32 -7.07 -12.77
C PRO A 171 -3.82 -7.93 -11.60
N GLU A 172 -2.90 -8.39 -10.75
CA GLU A 172 -3.23 -9.21 -9.58
C GLU A 172 -3.99 -8.43 -8.49
N ARG A 173 -3.84 -7.10 -8.43
CA ARG A 173 -4.65 -6.24 -7.55
C ARG A 173 -6.07 -6.06 -8.08
N GLN A 174 -6.27 -5.95 -9.40
CA GLN A 174 -7.62 -5.82 -9.97
C GLN A 174 -8.53 -7.01 -9.64
N TYR A 175 -7.99 -8.24 -9.68
CA TYR A 175 -8.75 -9.43 -9.29
C TYR A 175 -9.01 -9.48 -7.77
N ARG A 176 -8.04 -9.03 -6.96
CA ARG A 176 -8.19 -8.97 -5.50
C ARG A 176 -9.24 -7.95 -5.08
N ASP A 177 -9.25 -6.78 -5.68
CA ASP A 177 -10.18 -5.69 -5.39
C ASP A 177 -11.59 -6.11 -5.81
N GLY A 178 -11.74 -6.75 -6.97
CA GLY A 178 -13.04 -7.23 -7.46
C GLY A 178 -13.73 -8.24 -6.52
N LEU A 179 -12.99 -9.11 -5.82
CA LEU A 179 -13.59 -10.00 -4.83
C LEU A 179 -14.14 -9.22 -3.63
N VAL A 180 -13.37 -8.26 -3.11
CA VAL A 180 -13.75 -7.48 -1.93
C VAL A 180 -14.98 -6.63 -2.27
N ASP A 181 -14.94 -5.92 -3.39
CA ASP A 181 -16.05 -5.09 -3.86
C ASP A 181 -17.33 -5.94 -4.04
N ALA A 182 -17.22 -7.10 -4.70
CA ALA A 182 -18.34 -8.02 -4.88
C ALA A 182 -18.86 -8.57 -3.55
N ALA A 183 -17.98 -8.87 -2.58
CA ALA A 183 -18.38 -9.36 -1.27
C ALA A 183 -19.15 -8.30 -0.48
N PHE A 184 -18.65 -7.05 -0.43
CA PHE A 184 -19.34 -5.92 0.22
C PHE A 184 -20.70 -5.64 -0.40
N ALA A 185 -20.76 -5.61 -1.74
CA ALA A 185 -22.01 -5.45 -2.47
C ALA A 185 -23.01 -6.58 -2.16
N HIS A 186 -22.54 -7.83 -2.10
CA HIS A 186 -23.38 -8.99 -1.80
C HIS A 186 -23.99 -8.94 -0.39
N ILE A 187 -23.22 -8.50 0.61
CA ILE A 187 -23.71 -8.41 2.00
C ILE A 187 -24.44 -7.09 2.31
N GLY A 188 -24.56 -6.19 1.32
CA GLY A 188 -25.28 -4.93 1.47
C GLY A 188 -24.58 -3.89 2.35
N ILE A 189 -23.25 -3.94 2.46
CA ILE A 189 -22.46 -2.96 3.21
C ILE A 189 -21.74 -2.05 2.22
N ALA A 190 -21.80 -0.73 2.44
CA ALA A 190 -21.04 0.22 1.62
C ALA A 190 -19.54 0.10 1.88
N LEU A 191 -18.74 0.20 0.81
CA LEU A 191 -17.28 0.24 0.85
C LEU A 191 -16.79 1.55 0.22
N LEU A 192 -16.09 2.37 1.00
CA LEU A 192 -15.51 3.64 0.55
C LEU A 192 -14.02 3.49 0.32
N ARG A 193 -13.51 4.14 -0.73
CA ARG A 193 -12.10 4.16 -1.07
C ARG A 193 -11.61 5.60 -1.10
N PHE A 194 -10.51 5.86 -0.40
CA PHE A 194 -9.91 7.19 -0.36
C PHE A 194 -8.47 7.14 -0.88
N PRO A 195 -8.17 7.79 -2.03
CA PRO A 195 -6.79 7.89 -2.49
C PRO A 195 -5.98 8.83 -1.60
N PRO A 196 -4.64 8.77 -1.67
CA PRO A 196 -3.79 9.63 -0.87
C PRO A 196 -4.11 11.11 -1.09
N GLY A 197 -4.31 11.85 0.00
CA GLY A 197 -4.63 13.28 -0.06
C GLY A 197 -6.10 13.62 -0.34
N ALA A 198 -6.98 12.62 -0.55
CA ALA A 198 -8.41 12.87 -0.64
C ALA A 198 -8.98 13.39 0.67
N ARG A 199 -10.04 14.19 0.57
CA ARG A 199 -10.85 14.56 1.73
C ARG A 199 -11.64 13.32 2.17
N VAL A 200 -11.41 12.89 3.42
CA VAL A 200 -12.16 11.80 4.06
C VAL A 200 -13.43 12.36 4.70
N ASP A 201 -14.59 11.90 4.23
CA ASP A 201 -15.90 12.28 4.76
C ASP A 201 -16.85 11.08 4.73
N ILE A 202 -17.33 10.67 5.91
CA ILE A 202 -18.26 9.56 6.12
C ILE A 202 -19.58 10.03 6.76
N SER A 203 -19.75 11.33 6.99
CA SER A 203 -20.89 11.89 7.74
C SER A 203 -22.25 11.55 7.12
N GLY A 204 -22.29 11.35 5.79
CA GLY A 204 -23.49 10.99 5.05
C GLY A 204 -24.03 9.57 5.33
N TYR A 205 -23.22 8.69 5.92
CA TYR A 205 -23.54 7.26 6.08
C TYR A 205 -24.21 6.93 7.42
N PHE A 206 -24.42 7.91 8.29
CA PHE A 206 -25.04 7.73 9.61
C PHE A 206 -26.51 8.16 9.68
N ARG A 207 -27.14 8.44 8.54
CA ARG A 207 -28.56 8.81 8.54
C ARG A 207 -29.40 7.64 9.04
N ALA A 208 -30.35 7.95 9.93
CA ALA A 208 -31.20 6.96 10.58
C ALA A 208 -31.84 6.02 9.55
N ALA A 209 -31.85 4.72 9.86
CA ALA A 209 -32.74 3.79 9.17
C ALA A 209 -34.17 4.34 9.28
N PRO A 210 -34.98 4.30 8.20
CA PRO A 210 -36.39 4.62 8.32
C PRO A 210 -37.01 3.70 9.40
N ALA A 211 -37.78 4.32 10.30
CA ALA A 211 -38.50 3.65 11.37
C ALA A 211 -39.53 2.65 10.83
#